data_AF-A0A9Q0BWG5-F1
#
_entry.id   AF-A0A9Q0BWG5-F1
#
_cell.length_a   1.000
_cell.length_b   1.000
_cell.length_c   1.000
_cell.angle_alpha   90.00
_cell.angle_beta   90.00
_cell.angle_gamma   90.00
#
_symmetry.space_group_name_H-M   'P 1'
#
loop_
_entity.id
_entity.type
_entity.pdbx_description
1 polymer ?
#
loop_
_entity_poly.entity_id
_entity_poly.type
_entity_poly.pdbx_seq_one_letter_code
_entity_poly.pdbx_strand_id
1 'polypeptide(L)'
;MSFLGDRPKRPLSSWMLWMKESGREQIKSENPGLKVTQVAAMGGELWRGMGESEKSPWKKSASEAMEIYKEEVVLWKSHAEMDPKNQMLVKKHLKKRGLPKVSQFADTSAKPTLFVYDSSDQSFSPICMDCFLKCLLSHWTSL
;
A
#
# COMPACT_ATOMS: atom_id res chain seq x y z
N MET A 1 36.07 -12.23 -1.77
CA MET A 1 35.07 -11.71 -0.80
C MET A 1 34.11 -10.84 -1.56
N SER A 2 32.88 -11.30 -1.81
CA SER A 2 31.82 -10.48 -2.38
C SER A 2 31.33 -9.51 -1.30
N PHE A 3 31.81 -8.26 -1.36
CA PHE A 3 31.54 -7.19 -0.39
C PHE A 3 30.10 -6.66 -0.43
N LEU A 4 29.24 -7.20 -1.29
CA LEU A 4 27.88 -6.72 -1.48
C LEU A 4 26.92 -7.77 -0.96
N GLY A 5 26.47 -7.56 0.28
CA GLY A 5 25.40 -8.33 0.90
C GLY A 5 24.07 -8.18 0.17
N ASP A 6 23.03 -8.73 0.78
CA ASP A 6 21.67 -8.71 0.24
C ASP A 6 21.20 -7.29 -0.12
N ARG A 7 20.25 -7.22 -1.07
CA ARG A 7 19.60 -5.98 -1.51
C ARG A 7 19.22 -5.10 -0.31
N PRO A 8 19.51 -3.78 -0.35
CA PRO A 8 19.08 -2.85 0.70
C PRO A 8 17.60 -3.03 1.02
N LYS A 9 17.28 -3.07 2.31
CA LYS A 9 15.90 -3.26 2.77
C LYS A 9 15.21 -1.92 2.90
N ARG A 10 13.94 -1.86 2.47
CA ARG A 10 13.14 -0.63 2.60
C ARG A 10 13.06 -0.22 4.07
N PRO A 11 13.26 1.07 4.39
CA PRO A 11 13.15 1.57 5.75
C PRO A 11 11.68 1.54 6.22
N LEU A 12 11.52 1.66 7.52
CA LEU A 12 10.22 1.67 8.18
C LEU A 12 9.51 3.01 7.92
N SER A 13 8.18 2.98 7.77
CA SER A 13 7.39 4.20 7.67
C SER A 13 7.29 4.92 9.03
N SER A 14 6.89 6.20 9.02
CA SER A 14 6.72 7.02 10.22
C SER A 14 5.85 6.36 11.29
N TRP A 15 4.72 5.78 10.89
CA TRP A 15 3.84 5.01 11.78
C TRP A 15 4.52 3.77 12.36
N MET A 16 5.34 3.06 11.56
CA MET A 16 6.04 1.87 12.03
C MET A 16 7.18 2.20 13.00
N LEU A 17 7.85 3.34 12.80
CA LEU A 17 8.84 3.86 13.75
C LEU A 17 8.17 4.17 15.09
N TRP A 18 7.07 4.93 15.06
CA TRP A 18 6.29 5.23 16.26
C TRP A 18 5.76 3.96 16.95
N MET A 19 5.22 3.00 16.20
CA MET A 19 4.76 1.72 16.76
C MET A 19 5.88 0.92 17.41
N LYS A 20 7.11 1.00 16.88
CA LYS A 20 8.27 0.29 17.43
C LYS A 20 8.72 0.91 18.75
N GLU A 21 8.70 2.24 18.85
CA GLU A 21 9.21 2.98 20.00
C GLU A 21 8.18 3.16 21.10
N SER A 22 7.00 3.71 20.79
CA SER A 22 6.03 4.14 21.81
C SER A 22 4.70 3.40 21.70
N GLY A 23 4.17 3.20 20.49
CA GLY A 23 2.82 2.67 20.30
C GLY A 23 2.62 1.27 20.88
N ARG A 24 3.61 0.38 20.76
CA ARG A 24 3.53 -0.97 21.34
C ARG A 24 3.57 -0.98 22.86
N GLU A 25 4.35 -0.10 23.48
CA GLU A 25 4.50 -0.08 24.93
C GLU A 25 3.24 0.45 25.60
N GLN A 26 2.70 1.56 25.09
CA GLN A 26 1.44 2.16 25.56
C GLN A 26 0.27 1.17 25.53
N ILE A 27 0.10 0.46 24.42
CA ILE A 27 -1.02 -0.47 24.27
C ILE A 27 -0.83 -1.73 25.11
N LYS A 28 0.42 -2.19 25.28
CA LYS A 28 0.72 -3.34 26.13
C LYS A 28 0.56 -3.03 27.62
N SER A 29 0.85 -1.80 28.06
CA SER A 29 0.64 -1.41 29.46
C SER A 29 -0.85 -1.38 29.81
N GLU A 30 -1.69 -0.92 28.89
CA GLU A 30 -3.14 -0.88 29.11
C GLU A 30 -3.78 -2.26 29.02
N ASN A 31 -3.21 -3.17 28.21
CA ASN A 31 -3.77 -4.49 27.99
C ASN A 31 -2.68 -5.58 27.89
N PRO A 32 -2.16 -6.06 29.03
CA PRO A 32 -1.15 -7.11 29.04
C PRO A 32 -1.78 -8.43 28.54
N GLY A 33 -1.40 -8.88 27.34
CA GLY A 33 -1.82 -10.15 26.76
C GLY A 33 -2.60 -10.09 25.45
N LEU A 34 -2.85 -8.88 24.90
CA LEU A 34 -3.48 -8.76 23.59
C LEU A 34 -2.60 -9.34 22.47
N LYS A 35 -3.28 -9.90 21.46
CA LYS A 35 -2.62 -10.34 20.24
C LYS A 35 -2.04 -9.15 19.51
N VAL A 36 -0.90 -9.35 18.85
CA VAL A 36 -0.19 -8.31 18.06
C VAL A 36 -1.12 -7.65 17.01
N THR A 37 -2.11 -8.39 16.50
CA THR A 37 -3.12 -7.88 15.57
C THR A 37 -4.02 -6.82 16.19
N GLN A 38 -4.47 -7.02 17.44
CA GLN A 38 -5.30 -6.06 18.16
C GLN A 38 -4.48 -4.82 18.56
N VAL A 39 -3.21 -5.03 18.94
CA VAL A 39 -2.27 -3.92 19.21
C VAL A 39 -2.08 -3.03 17.97
N ALA A 40 -1.96 -3.63 16.79
CA ALA A 40 -1.85 -2.86 15.55
C ALA A 40 -3.12 -2.08 15.21
N ALA A 41 -4.31 -2.63 15.49
CA ALA A 41 -5.58 -1.95 15.27
C ALA A 41 -5.71 -0.71 16.16
N MET A 42 -5.52 -0.88 17.48
CA MET A 42 -5.57 0.22 18.45
C MET A 42 -4.51 1.30 18.16
N GLY A 43 -3.29 0.87 17.80
CA GLY A 43 -2.23 1.80 17.41
C GLY A 43 -2.54 2.58 16.13
N GLY A 44 -3.33 2.00 15.22
CA GLY A 44 -3.83 2.69 14.03
C GLY A 44 -4.82 3.80 14.37
N GLU A 45 -5.71 3.57 15.34
CA GLU A 45 -6.67 4.56 15.82
C GLU A 45 -5.98 5.70 16.56
N LEU A 46 -5.07 5.37 17.50
CA LEU A 46 -4.24 6.34 18.21
C LEU A 46 -3.44 7.21 17.24
N TRP A 47 -2.75 6.58 16.27
CA TRP A 47 -1.99 7.31 15.28
C TRP A 47 -2.88 8.22 14.42
N ARG A 48 -4.12 7.83 14.09
CA ARG A 48 -5.03 8.73 13.37
C ARG A 48 -5.42 9.93 14.22
N GLY A 49 -5.67 9.73 15.52
CA GLY A 49 -5.99 10.79 16.48
C GLY A 49 -4.84 11.72 16.84
N MET A 50 -3.58 11.28 16.73
CA MET A 50 -2.41 12.12 17.02
C MET A 50 -2.34 13.36 16.11
N GLY A 51 -1.91 14.48 16.68
CA GLY A 51 -1.75 15.74 15.94
C GLY A 51 -0.61 15.68 14.93
N GLU A 52 -0.65 16.55 13.93
CA GLU A 52 0.43 16.66 12.92
C GLU A 52 1.77 17.05 13.58
N SER A 53 1.75 17.83 14.66
CA SER A 53 2.94 18.21 15.42
C SER A 53 3.67 17.00 16.02
N GLU A 54 2.95 16.03 16.56
CA GLU A 54 3.52 14.81 17.13
C GLU A 54 3.99 13.84 16.05
N LYS A 55 3.31 13.83 14.90
CA LYS A 55 3.67 13.03 13.72
C LYS A 55 4.88 13.58 12.98
N SER A 56 5.09 14.89 13.01
CA SER A 56 6.15 15.61 12.29
C SER A 56 7.55 15.01 12.49
N PRO A 57 8.05 14.79 13.73
CA PRO A 57 9.37 14.19 13.93
C PRO A 57 9.47 12.80 13.28
N TRP A 58 8.46 11.94 13.44
CA TRP A 58 8.44 10.61 12.83
C TRP A 58 8.40 10.65 11.31
N LYS A 59 7.67 11.62 10.73
CA LYS A 59 7.65 11.83 9.28
C LYS A 59 9.01 12.27 8.76
N LYS A 60 9.70 13.17 9.47
CA LYS A 60 11.06 13.60 9.13
C LYS A 60 12.05 12.44 9.20
N SER A 61 12.10 11.69 10.30
CA SER A 61 13.00 10.53 10.43
C SER A 61 12.71 9.45 9.38
N ALA A 62 11.44 9.21 9.03
CA ALA A 62 11.09 8.27 7.97
C ALA A 62 11.52 8.77 6.58
N SER A 63 11.43 10.08 6.34
CA SER A 63 11.88 10.71 5.10
C SER A 63 13.39 10.61 4.94
N GLU A 64 14.15 10.95 5.99
CA GLU A 64 15.60 10.85 6.02
C GLU A 64 16.07 9.41 5.75
N ALA A 65 15.47 8.43 6.43
CA ALA A 65 15.78 7.03 6.20
C ALA A 65 15.46 6.58 4.75
N MET A 66 14.40 7.14 4.14
CA MET A 66 14.07 6.86 2.75
C MET A 66 15.06 7.46 1.76
N GLU A 67 15.61 8.66 2.02
CA GLU A 67 16.65 9.24 1.16
C GLU A 67 17.93 8.40 1.21
N ILE A 68 18.40 8.02 2.41
CA ILE A 68 19.57 7.13 2.57
C ILE A 68 19.35 5.81 1.81
N TYR A 69 18.17 5.20 1.97
CA TYR A 69 17.83 3.98 1.26
C TYR A 69 17.82 4.14 -0.27
N LYS A 70 17.39 5.29 -0.79
CA LYS A 70 17.42 5.54 -2.24
C LYS A 70 18.87 5.56 -2.73
N GLU A 71 19.76 6.24 -2.03
CA GLU A 71 21.19 6.29 -2.35
C GLU A 71 21.82 4.89 -2.31
N GLU A 72 21.59 4.15 -1.22
CA GLU A 72 22.05 2.76 -1.07
C GLU A 72 21.54 1.85 -2.20
N VAL A 73 20.29 2.02 -2.63
CA VAL A 73 19.72 1.24 -3.74
C VAL A 73 20.34 1.62 -5.07
N VAL A 74 20.66 2.89 -5.30
CA VAL A 74 21.33 3.33 -6.52
C VAL A 74 22.73 2.74 -6.59
N LEU A 75 23.48 2.82 -5.50
CA LEU A 75 24.81 2.20 -5.38
C LEU A 75 24.72 0.67 -5.54
N TRP A 76 23.77 0.03 -4.88
CA TRP A 76 23.57 -1.41 -5.02
C TRP A 76 23.22 -1.81 -6.45
N LYS A 77 22.39 -1.02 -7.16
CA LYS A 77 22.04 -1.28 -8.56
C LYS A 77 23.24 -1.13 -9.50
N SER A 78 23.99 -0.03 -9.40
CA SER A 78 25.15 0.20 -10.26
C SER A 78 26.20 -0.89 -10.10
N HIS A 79 26.41 -1.36 -8.87
CA HIS A 79 27.30 -2.49 -8.60
C HIS A 79 26.69 -3.85 -9.00
N ALA A 80 25.38 -4.04 -8.86
CA ALA A 80 24.70 -5.27 -9.28
C ALA A 80 24.71 -5.46 -10.81
N GLU A 81 24.75 -4.38 -11.59
CA GLU A 81 24.88 -4.45 -13.06
C GLU A 81 26.27 -4.92 -13.51
N MET A 82 27.30 -4.77 -12.67
CA MET A 82 28.65 -5.27 -12.93
C MET A 82 28.82 -6.77 -12.64
N ASP A 83 27.85 -7.42 -11.98
CA ASP A 83 27.87 -8.86 -11.68
C ASP A 83 26.68 -9.60 -12.35
N PRO A 84 26.92 -10.40 -13.40
CA PRO A 84 25.88 -11.13 -14.13
C PRO A 84 25.00 -12.06 -13.27
N LYS A 85 25.50 -12.57 -12.13
CA LYS A 85 24.74 -13.46 -11.25
C LYS A 85 23.68 -12.72 -10.43
N ASN A 86 23.93 -11.45 -10.07
CA ASN A 86 22.95 -10.62 -9.35
C ASN A 86 21.75 -10.22 -10.22
N GLN A 87 21.95 -10.13 -11.53
CA GLN A 87 20.89 -9.82 -12.49
C GLN A 87 19.77 -10.89 -12.51
N MET A 88 20.12 -12.17 -12.30
CA MET A 88 19.13 -13.26 -12.19
C MET A 88 18.31 -13.18 -10.89
N LEU A 89 18.94 -12.80 -9.76
CA LEU A 89 18.24 -12.64 -8.48
C LEU A 89 17.21 -11.51 -8.52
N VAL A 90 17.55 -10.38 -9.15
CA VAL A 90 16.62 -9.26 -9.37
C VAL A 90 15.39 -9.70 -10.17
N LYS A 91 15.58 -10.37 -11.30
CA LYS A 91 14.49 -10.88 -12.16
C LYS A 91 13.60 -11.88 -11.41
N LYS A 92 14.20 -12.81 -10.65
CA LYS A 92 13.46 -13.82 -9.86
C LYS A 92 12.61 -13.17 -8.76
N HIS A 93 13.14 -12.17 -8.06
CA HIS A 93 12.39 -11.49 -6.99
C HIS A 93 11.26 -10.60 -7.54
N LEU A 94 11.45 -9.93 -8.69
CA LEU A 94 10.40 -9.15 -9.33
C LEU A 94 9.22 -10.04 -9.77
N LYS A 95 9.52 -11.20 -10.35
CA LYS A 95 8.52 -12.20 -10.75
C LYS A 95 7.77 -12.79 -9.55
N LYS A 96 8.44 -12.96 -8.41
CA LYS A 96 7.84 -13.47 -7.16
C LYS A 96 6.94 -12.46 -6.44
N ARG A 97 7.18 -11.15 -6.61
CA ARG A 97 6.36 -10.11 -5.97
C ARG A 97 4.95 -10.00 -6.53
N GLY A 98 4.69 -10.52 -7.74
CA GLY A 98 3.41 -10.37 -8.42
C GLY A 98 3.09 -8.90 -8.68
N LEU A 99 2.74 -8.53 -9.91
CA LEU A 99 2.03 -7.27 -10.08
C LEU A 99 0.74 -7.36 -9.23
N PRO A 100 0.31 -6.29 -8.54
CA PRO A 100 -1.07 -6.26 -8.06
C PRO A 100 -1.93 -6.67 -9.24
N LYS A 101 -2.75 -7.72 -9.08
CA LYS A 101 -3.68 -8.12 -10.14
C LYS A 101 -4.35 -6.84 -10.61
N VAL A 102 -4.12 -6.48 -11.87
CA VAL A 102 -4.90 -5.47 -12.58
C VAL A 102 -6.34 -5.68 -12.14
N SER A 103 -6.99 -4.61 -11.68
CA SER A 103 -8.34 -4.66 -11.15
C SER A 103 -9.18 -5.62 -11.99
N GLN A 104 -9.92 -6.53 -11.37
CA GLN A 104 -10.78 -7.47 -12.07
C GLN A 104 -11.81 -6.79 -13.00
N PHE A 105 -11.94 -5.47 -12.87
CA PHE A 105 -12.72 -4.61 -13.72
C PHE A 105 -11.94 -4.29 -14.99
N ALA A 106 -12.55 -4.61 -16.13
CA ALA A 106 -12.02 -4.31 -17.45
C ALA A 106 -11.69 -2.82 -17.59
N ASP A 107 -10.63 -2.51 -18.34
CA ASP A 107 -10.17 -1.15 -18.62
C ASP A 107 -11.34 -0.28 -19.10
N THR A 108 -11.79 0.63 -18.22
CA THR A 108 -12.87 1.58 -18.50
C THR A 108 -12.41 2.76 -19.36
N SER A 109 -11.17 2.73 -19.86
CA SER A 109 -10.62 3.79 -20.71
C SER A 109 -11.33 3.94 -22.06
N ALA A 110 -12.09 2.92 -22.49
CA ALA A 110 -12.78 2.93 -23.78
C ALA A 110 -14.19 3.55 -23.74
N LYS A 111 -14.84 3.69 -22.57
CA LYS A 111 -16.21 4.22 -22.46
C LYS A 111 -16.42 4.93 -21.12
N PRO A 112 -17.11 6.08 -21.07
CA PRO A 112 -17.45 6.72 -19.79
C PRO A 112 -18.35 5.76 -18.98
N THR A 113 -17.80 5.21 -17.90
CA THR A 113 -18.52 4.36 -16.97
C THR A 113 -19.14 5.21 -15.87
N LEU A 114 -20.43 5.02 -15.60
CA LEU A 114 -21.05 5.51 -14.38
C LEU A 114 -20.93 4.44 -13.30
N PHE A 115 -20.63 4.90 -12.09
CA PHE A 115 -20.64 4.06 -10.92
C PHE A 115 -22.04 4.15 -10.30
N VAL A 116 -22.83 3.09 -10.46
CA VAL A 116 -24.20 3.02 -9.94
C VAL A 116 -24.16 2.22 -8.65
N TYR A 117 -24.84 2.72 -7.61
CA TYR A 117 -24.97 2.01 -6.35
C TYR A 117 -26.01 0.90 -6.49
N ASP A 118 -25.59 -0.35 -6.28
CA ASP A 118 -26.50 -1.49 -6.18
C ASP A 118 -26.89 -1.69 -4.72
N SER A 119 -28.18 -1.47 -4.43
CA SER A 119 -28.74 -1.56 -3.09
C SER A 119 -28.80 -3.00 -2.56
N SER A 120 -28.73 -4.02 -3.44
CA SER A 120 -28.76 -5.43 -3.03
C SER A 120 -27.41 -5.91 -2.49
N ASP A 121 -26.29 -5.42 -3.06
CA ASP A 121 -24.94 -5.86 -2.71
C ASP A 121 -24.13 -4.81 -1.92
N GLN A 122 -24.75 -3.67 -1.56
CA GLN A 122 -24.10 -2.50 -0.93
C GLN A 122 -22.78 -2.10 -1.61
N SER A 123 -22.70 -2.33 -2.92
CA SER A 123 -21.49 -2.11 -3.69
C SER A 123 -21.84 -1.26 -4.89
N PHE A 124 -20.87 -0.45 -5.29
CA PHE A 124 -21.01 0.32 -6.50
C PHE A 124 -20.49 -0.51 -7.67
N SER A 125 -21.34 -0.68 -8.68
CA SER A 125 -21.03 -1.42 -9.89
C SER A 125 -20.74 -0.43 -11.03
N PRO A 126 -19.65 -0.64 -11.80
CA PRO A 126 -19.39 0.16 -12.98
C PRO A 126 -20.29 -0.32 -14.12
N ILE A 127 -21.24 0.50 -14.53
CA ILE A 127 -22.12 0.24 -15.68
C ILE A 127 -21.69 1.17 -16.81
N CYS A 128 -21.61 0.66 -18.04
CA CYS A 128 -21.37 1.54 -19.18
C CYS A 128 -22.61 2.43 -19.44
N MET A 129 -22.39 3.68 -19.83
CA MET A 129 -23.47 4.64 -20.12
C MET A 129 -24.53 4.07 -21.09
N ASP A 130 -24.11 3.33 -22.11
CA ASP A 130 -25.02 2.72 -23.09
C ASP A 130 -25.99 1.71 -22.45
N CYS A 131 -25.53 0.91 -21.48
CA CYS A 131 -26.39 -0.02 -20.74
C CYS A 131 -27.33 0.73 -19.79
N PHE A 132 -26.87 1.82 -19.17
CA PHE A 132 -27.71 2.66 -18.31
C PHE A 132 -28.85 3.32 -19.10
N LEU A 133 -28.55 3.95 -20.25
CA LEU A 133 -29.59 4.59 -21.08
C LEU A 133 -30.60 3.58 -21.64
N LYS A 134 -30.15 2.39 -22.05
CA LYS A 134 -31.07 1.32 -22.49
C LYS A 134 -32.00 0.88 -21.36
N CYS A 135 -31.50 0.71 -20.15
CA CYS A 135 -32.32 0.33 -19.00
C CYS A 135 -33.35 1.42 -18.63
N LEU A 136 -32.95 2.70 -18.69
CA LEU A 136 -33.83 3.85 -18.44
C LEU A 136 -34.97 3.95 -19.48
N LEU A 137 -34.66 3.66 -20.75
CA LEU A 137 -35.64 3.65 -21.84
C LEU A 137 -36.64 2.49 -21.73
N SER A 138 -36.20 1.32 -21.24
CA SER A 138 -37.08 0.17 -21.00
C SER A 138 -38.12 0.44 -19.91
N HIS A 139 -37.77 1.22 -18.89
CA HIS A 139 -38.69 1.58 -17.80
C HIS A 139 -39.73 2.66 -18.19
N TRP A 140 -39.53 3.36 -19.32
CA TRP A 140 -40.42 4.43 -19.79
C TRP A 140 -41.41 3.99 -20.87
N THR A 141 -41.35 2.75 -21.33
CA THR A 141 -42.25 2.18 -22.36
C THR A 141 -43.27 1.20 -21.81
N SER A 142 -43.38 1.09 -20.47
CA SER A 142 -44.38 0.26 -19.79
C SER A 142 -45.34 1.12 -18.93
N LEU A 143 -45.80 2.24 -19.50
CA LEU A 143 -46.89 3.08 -19.00
C LEU A 143 -47.83 3.42 -20.16
#